data_AF-A0A7J8SDL4-F1
#
_entry.id   AF-A0A7J8SDL4-F1
#
_cell.length_a   1.000
_cell.length_b   1.000
_cell.length_c   1.000
_cell.angle_alpha   90.00
_cell.angle_beta   90.00
_cell.angle_gamma   90.00
#
_symmetry.space_group_name_H-M   'P 1'
#
loop_
_entity.id
_entity.type
_entity.pdbx_description
1 polymer ?
#
loop_
_entity_poly.entity_id
_entity_poly.type
_entity_poly.pdbx_seq_one_letter_code
_entity_poly.pdbx_strand_id
1 'polypeptide(L)'
;MVVGLLVFVLGTTTYRYSIKGDEENPFLRIGQVFILAVRNWKITSSAIAAEEEARGSLPTESSKQFKFLNKALLAPDGSKEQGKVCSTGEVEKAKTVIRLAPIWVASLFYAIVYAQMITFFTKQGATMDRSTTAGFKIPAASLLSFISLTIMVFIPIYDRIFVPLAKALTRKLAGITMLQRIRTGMLISAISMLITVLVEMRRLKTAEECGLVDKPNGTVPMSIWWLLPQYILSGLSDVFAMVGL
;
A
#
# COMPACT_ATOMS: atom_id res chain seq x y z
N MET A 1 -22.00 -3.16 13.39
CA MET A 1 -21.97 -2.03 12.42
C MET A 1 -22.85 -0.85 12.85
N VAL A 2 -24.13 -1.06 13.17
CA VAL A 2 -25.06 0.02 13.58
C VAL A 2 -24.56 0.84 14.78
N VAL A 3 -24.05 0.17 15.83
CA VAL A 3 -23.49 0.83 17.02
C VAL A 3 -22.27 1.70 16.67
N GLY A 4 -21.38 1.22 15.80
CA GLY A 4 -20.22 2.00 15.35
C GLY A 4 -20.62 3.22 14.52
N LEU A 5 -21.68 3.08 13.70
CA LEU A 5 -22.24 4.16 12.90
C LEU A 5 -22.84 5.25 13.80
N LEU A 6 -23.57 4.85 14.85
CA LEU A 6 -24.11 5.78 15.85
C LEU A 6 -23.01 6.54 16.57
N VAL A 7 -21.96 5.85 17.04
CA VAL A 7 -20.81 6.50 17.71
C VAL A 7 -20.10 7.48 16.77
N PHE A 8 -19.92 7.13 15.50
CA PHE A 8 -19.31 8.01 14.51
C PHE A 8 -20.15 9.28 14.30
N VAL A 9 -21.47 9.15 14.11
CA VAL A 9 -22.40 10.28 13.92
C VAL A 9 -22.52 11.15 15.17
N LEU A 10 -22.48 10.56 16.37
CA LEU A 10 -22.38 11.30 17.63
C LEU A 10 -21.05 12.06 17.76
N GLY A 11 -19.97 11.55 17.16
CA GLY A 11 -18.67 12.20 17.11
C GLY A 11 -18.56 13.34 16.09
N THR A 12 -19.41 13.37 15.05
CA THR A 12 -19.34 14.41 14.01
C THR A 12 -19.74 15.79 14.52
N THR A 13 -20.58 15.89 15.56
CA THR A 13 -20.94 17.18 16.19
C THR A 13 -19.77 17.80 16.96
N THR A 14 -18.80 16.99 17.36
CA THR A 14 -17.56 17.43 18.04
C THR A 14 -16.43 17.71 17.05
N TYR A 15 -16.61 17.33 15.78
CA TYR A 15 -15.63 17.50 14.72
C TYR A 15 -15.59 18.95 14.24
N ARG A 16 -14.72 19.77 14.87
CA ARG A 16 -14.39 21.12 14.39
C ARG A 16 -13.46 21.02 13.17
N TYR A 17 -14.03 20.83 12.00
CA TYR A 17 -13.32 21.08 10.75
C TYR A 17 -13.29 22.59 10.51
N SER A 18 -12.09 23.19 10.54
CA SER A 18 -11.91 24.57 10.11
C SER A 18 -12.03 24.60 8.60
N ILE A 19 -13.22 24.96 8.08
CA ILE A 19 -13.40 25.34 6.69
C ILE A 19 -12.60 26.63 6.50
N LYS A 20 -11.34 26.51 6.10
CA LYS A 20 -10.63 27.62 5.47
C LYS A 20 -11.34 27.89 4.15
N GLY A 21 -12.07 29.00 4.11
CA GLY A 21 -12.83 29.43 2.94
C GLY A 21 -11.95 29.50 1.69
N ASP A 22 -12.57 29.17 0.56
CA ASP A 22 -12.11 29.45 -0.81
C ASP A 22 -10.77 28.84 -1.27
N GLU A 23 -10.25 27.81 -0.59
CA GLU A 23 -9.20 26.98 -1.17
C GLU A 23 -9.81 25.94 -2.12
N GLU A 24 -9.67 26.14 -3.43
CA GLU A 24 -10.04 25.13 -4.43
C GLU A 24 -9.45 23.75 -4.08
N ASN A 25 -10.21 22.70 -4.40
CA ASN A 25 -9.86 21.32 -4.10
C ASN A 25 -8.41 21.00 -4.54
N PRO A 26 -7.55 20.49 -3.64
CA PRO A 26 -6.17 20.11 -3.96
C PRO A 26 -6.06 19.17 -5.17
N PHE A 27 -7.03 18.26 -5.36
CA PHE A 27 -7.08 17.37 -6.52
C PHE A 27 -7.37 18.12 -7.82
N LEU A 28 -8.23 19.14 -7.79
CA LEU A 28 -8.48 19.99 -8.95
C LEU A 28 -7.24 20.81 -9.32
N ARG A 29 -6.55 21.38 -8.33
CA ARG A 29 -5.29 22.13 -8.54
C ARG A 29 -4.20 21.26 -9.17
N ILE A 30 -3.99 20.07 -8.63
CA ILE A 30 -3.02 19.11 -9.18
C ILE A 30 -3.44 18.64 -10.58
N GLY A 31 -4.73 18.35 -10.79
CA GLY A 31 -5.27 17.98 -12.10
C GLY A 31 -5.10 19.06 -13.17
N GLN A 32 -5.29 20.33 -12.80
CA GLN A 32 -5.08 21.49 -13.68
C GLN A 32 -3.63 21.57 -14.18
N VAL A 33 -2.65 21.29 -13.31
CA VAL A 33 -1.23 21.23 -13.71
C VAL A 33 -1.01 20.20 -14.83
N PHE A 34 -1.58 19.01 -14.71
CA PHE A 34 -1.45 17.98 -15.76
C PHE A 34 -2.11 18.40 -17.07
N ILE A 35 -3.32 18.97 -17.01
CA ILE A 35 -4.05 19.44 -18.19
C ILE A 35 -3.26 20.53 -18.92
N LEU A 36 -2.78 21.54 -18.17
CA LEU A 36 -2.01 22.65 -18.75
C LEU A 36 -0.65 22.21 -19.27
N ALA A 37 0.03 21.29 -18.58
CA ALA A 37 1.30 20.72 -19.06
C ALA A 37 1.13 19.96 -20.39
N VAL A 38 0.04 19.20 -20.55
CA VAL A 38 -0.29 18.49 -21.79
C VAL A 38 -0.70 19.46 -22.90
N ARG A 39 -1.54 20.46 -22.58
CA ARG A 39 -1.94 21.51 -23.54
C ARG A 39 -0.73 22.26 -24.09
N ASN A 40 0.22 22.59 -23.22
CA ASN A 40 1.43 23.33 -23.57
C ASN A 40 2.57 22.42 -24.04
N TRP A 41 2.33 21.13 -24.29
CA TRP A 41 3.39 20.14 -24.58
C TRP A 41 4.25 20.50 -25.81
N LYS A 42 3.70 21.23 -26.79
CA LYS A 42 4.42 21.64 -28.01
C LYS A 42 5.37 22.84 -27.81
N ILE A 43 5.30 23.56 -26.68
CA ILE A 43 6.14 24.74 -26.44
C ILE A 43 7.58 24.32 -26.16
N THR A 44 8.53 24.93 -26.88
CA THR A 44 9.97 24.61 -26.83
C THR A 44 10.57 24.93 -25.45
N SER A 45 11.47 24.06 -24.98
CA SER A 45 12.08 24.17 -23.64
C SER A 45 12.91 25.45 -23.42
N SER A 46 13.33 26.15 -24.48
CA SER A 46 14.07 27.42 -24.36
C SER A 46 13.18 28.58 -23.91
N ALA A 47 11.89 28.59 -24.26
CA ALA A 47 10.93 29.59 -23.81
C ALA A 47 10.66 29.47 -22.29
N ILE A 48 10.74 28.24 -21.76
CA ILE A 48 10.61 27.95 -20.33
C ILE A 48 11.81 28.50 -19.55
N ALA A 49 13.02 28.31 -20.08
CA ALA A 49 14.25 28.81 -19.43
C ALA A 49 14.28 30.34 -19.38
N ALA A 50 13.85 31.01 -20.44
CA ALA A 50 13.73 32.47 -20.48
C ALA A 50 12.68 33.01 -19.49
N GLU A 51 11.56 32.32 -19.29
CA GLU A 51 10.56 32.68 -18.27
C GLU A 51 11.01 32.36 -16.83
N GLU A 52 11.70 31.23 -16.61
CA GLU A 52 12.27 30.89 -15.29
C GLU A 52 13.33 31.92 -14.84
N GLU A 53 14.13 32.42 -15.78
CA GLU A 53 15.13 33.47 -15.55
C GLU A 53 14.47 34.83 -15.27
N ALA A 54 13.39 35.17 -15.98
CA ALA A 54 12.59 36.37 -15.72
C ALA A 54 11.83 36.33 -14.38
N ARG A 55 11.47 35.15 -13.87
CA ARG A 55 10.75 34.97 -12.58
C ARG A 55 11.68 34.88 -11.37
N GLY A 56 13.00 34.93 -11.55
CA GLY A 56 13.97 34.94 -10.45
C GLY A 56 13.96 33.68 -9.58
N SER A 57 13.43 32.56 -10.07
CA SER A 57 13.30 31.33 -9.30
C SER A 57 14.63 30.54 -9.29
N LEU A 58 15.21 30.35 -8.10
CA LEU A 58 16.40 29.52 -7.92
C LEU A 58 16.14 28.07 -8.39
N PRO A 59 17.07 27.45 -9.14
CA PRO A 59 16.92 26.08 -9.60
C PRO A 59 17.05 25.12 -8.41
N THR A 60 15.92 24.77 -7.81
CA THR A 60 15.86 23.65 -6.85
C THR A 60 16.10 22.36 -7.63
N GLU A 61 16.87 21.40 -7.11
CA GLU A 61 17.17 20.14 -7.81
C GLU A 61 15.92 19.38 -8.31
N SER A 62 14.75 19.58 -7.67
CA SER A 62 13.47 19.05 -8.12
C SER A 62 13.00 19.60 -9.48
N SER A 63 13.55 20.73 -9.93
CA SER A 63 13.26 21.33 -11.25
C SER A 63 13.77 20.47 -12.41
N LYS A 64 14.80 19.63 -12.21
CA LYS A 64 15.39 18.82 -13.29
C LYS A 64 14.57 17.58 -13.66
N GLN A 65 13.78 17.02 -12.75
CA GLN A 65 12.90 15.86 -13.02
C GLN A 65 11.50 16.30 -13.41
N PHE A 66 10.90 15.60 -14.38
CA PHE A 66 9.56 15.90 -14.91
C PHE A 66 9.40 17.34 -15.44
N LYS A 67 10.42 17.85 -16.15
CA LYS A 67 10.45 19.21 -16.74
C LYS A 67 9.22 19.54 -17.60
N PHE A 68 8.56 18.53 -18.17
CA PHE A 68 7.35 18.74 -18.95
C PHE A 68 6.22 19.37 -18.10
N LEU A 69 6.18 19.15 -16.79
CA LEU A 69 5.20 19.78 -15.90
C LEU A 69 5.44 21.27 -15.70
N ASN A 70 6.67 21.76 -15.88
CA ASN A 70 6.96 23.20 -15.82
C ASN A 70 6.25 23.96 -16.96
N LYS A 71 5.80 23.27 -18.02
CA LYS A 71 4.99 23.86 -19.10
C LYS A 71 3.62 24.36 -18.63
N ALA A 72 3.13 23.87 -17.49
CA ALA A 72 1.90 24.37 -16.86
C ALA A 72 2.05 25.79 -16.26
N LEU A 73 3.28 26.27 -16.12
CA LEU A 73 3.58 27.63 -15.66
C LEU A 73 3.45 28.68 -16.77
N LEU A 74 3.35 28.25 -18.03
CA LEU A 74 3.23 29.14 -19.19
C LEU A 74 1.76 29.49 -19.44
N ALA A 75 1.49 30.76 -19.73
CA ALA A 75 0.17 31.20 -20.17
C ALA A 75 -0.18 30.56 -21.52
N PRO A 76 -1.44 30.13 -21.75
CA PRO A 76 -1.83 29.60 -23.05
C PRO A 76 -1.69 30.67 -24.14
N ASP A 77 -0.94 30.34 -25.20
CA ASP A 77 -1.00 31.01 -26.50
C ASP A 77 -0.63 32.51 -26.55
N GLY A 78 0.27 33.01 -25.69
CA GLY A 78 0.85 34.37 -25.81
C GLY A 78 -0.15 35.53 -25.73
N SER A 79 -1.44 35.23 -25.56
CA SER A 79 -2.49 36.22 -25.37
C SER A 79 -2.57 36.56 -23.89
N LYS A 80 -2.64 37.87 -23.59
CA LYS A 80 -2.84 38.41 -22.24
C LYS A 80 -4.26 38.18 -21.71
N GLU A 81 -4.94 37.12 -22.14
CA GLU A 81 -6.22 36.75 -21.57
C GLU A 81 -6.04 35.77 -20.42
N GLN A 82 -6.88 35.98 -19.40
CA GLN A 82 -6.91 35.43 -18.04
C GLN A 82 -7.01 33.89 -17.97
N GLY A 83 -6.12 33.16 -18.64
CA GLY A 83 -5.89 31.75 -18.38
C GLY A 83 -5.24 31.60 -17.00
N LYS A 84 -5.88 30.85 -16.11
CA LYS A 84 -5.34 30.56 -14.78
C LYS A 84 -4.00 29.84 -14.90
N VAL A 85 -2.91 30.55 -14.65
CA VAL A 85 -1.55 29.99 -14.63
C VAL A 85 -1.33 29.28 -13.32
N CYS A 86 -0.80 28.05 -13.35
CA CYS A 86 -0.46 27.31 -12.14
C CYS A 86 0.72 27.95 -11.41
N SER A 87 0.72 27.87 -10.08
CA SER A 87 1.84 28.29 -9.24
C SER A 87 2.97 27.25 -9.27
N THR A 88 4.21 27.68 -9.06
CA THR A 88 5.38 26.80 -8.91
C THR A 88 5.17 25.75 -7.80
N GLY A 89 4.50 26.14 -6.71
CA GLY A 89 4.15 25.21 -5.64
C GLY A 89 3.14 24.13 -6.04
N GLU A 90 2.22 24.41 -6.97
CA GLU A 90 1.27 23.42 -7.49
C GLU A 90 1.97 22.41 -8.41
N VAL A 91 2.92 22.89 -9.23
CA VAL A 91 3.74 22.05 -10.09
C VAL A 91 4.63 21.10 -9.28
N GLU A 92 5.27 21.58 -8.22
CA GLU A 92 6.09 20.72 -7.33
C GLU A 92 5.24 19.68 -6.58
N LYS A 93 4.01 20.02 -6.19
CA LYS A 93 3.05 19.05 -5.64
C LYS A 93 2.68 17.98 -6.68
N ALA A 94 2.40 18.37 -7.93
CA ALA A 94 2.12 17.42 -9.01
C ALA A 94 3.31 16.49 -9.30
N LYS A 95 4.54 17.03 -9.33
CA LYS A 95 5.78 16.22 -9.43
C LYS A 95 5.90 15.22 -8.27
N THR A 96 5.54 15.64 -7.06
CA THR A 96 5.56 14.75 -5.88
C THR A 96 4.57 13.60 -6.02
N VAL A 97 3.38 13.85 -6.59
CA VAL A 97 2.41 12.81 -6.89
C VAL A 97 2.96 11.80 -7.90
N ILE A 98 3.60 12.26 -8.99
CA ILE A 98 4.25 11.33 -9.95
C ILE A 98 5.35 10.51 -9.26
N ARG A 99 6.14 11.11 -8.36
CA ARG A 99 7.18 10.40 -7.61
C ARG A 99 6.61 9.31 -6.68
N LEU A 100 5.37 9.45 -6.23
CA LEU A 100 4.70 8.47 -5.40
C LEU A 100 4.11 7.32 -6.23
N ALA A 101 3.81 7.55 -7.51
CA ALA A 101 3.18 6.55 -8.38
C ALA A 101 3.95 5.22 -8.47
N PRO A 102 5.29 5.16 -8.61
CA PRO A 102 6.03 3.90 -8.60
C PRO A 102 5.90 3.13 -7.28
N ILE A 103 5.86 3.83 -6.14
CA ILE A 103 5.69 3.23 -4.81
C ILE A 103 4.28 2.65 -4.69
N TRP A 104 3.28 3.37 -5.18
CA TRP A 104 1.89 2.90 -5.25
C TRP A 104 1.73 1.69 -6.18
N VAL A 105 2.37 1.67 -7.35
CA VAL A 105 2.35 0.49 -8.24
C VAL A 105 3.01 -0.71 -7.56
N ALA A 106 4.14 -0.50 -6.85
CA ALA A 106 4.80 -1.57 -6.11
C ALA A 106 3.92 -2.15 -4.99
N SER A 107 3.06 -1.34 -4.36
CA SER A 107 2.15 -1.83 -3.32
C SER A 107 1.02 -2.72 -3.85
N LEU A 108 0.70 -2.66 -5.14
CA LEU A 108 -0.27 -3.56 -5.78
C LEU A 108 0.15 -5.03 -5.68
N PHE A 109 1.45 -5.33 -5.73
CA PHE A 109 1.95 -6.70 -5.54
C PHE A 109 1.58 -7.24 -4.16
N TYR A 110 1.70 -6.39 -3.14
CA TYR A 110 1.30 -6.76 -1.79
C TYR A 110 -0.22 -6.94 -1.67
N ALA A 111 -1.02 -6.12 -2.36
CA ALA A 111 -2.47 -6.30 -2.42
C ALA A 111 -2.88 -7.66 -3.03
N ILE A 112 -2.15 -8.15 -4.04
CA ILE A 112 -2.36 -9.49 -4.61
C ILE A 112 -2.12 -10.56 -3.55
N VAL A 113 -1.02 -10.47 -2.80
CA VAL A 113 -0.70 -11.42 -1.72
C VAL A 113 -1.75 -11.37 -0.62
N TYR A 114 -2.16 -10.16 -0.21
CA TYR A 114 -3.21 -9.95 0.79
C TYR A 114 -4.54 -10.62 0.40
N ALA A 115 -4.94 -10.52 -0.87
CA ALA A 115 -6.16 -11.16 -1.35
C ALA A 115 -6.14 -12.69 -1.20
N GLN A 116 -4.97 -13.34 -1.33
CA GLN A 116 -4.84 -14.79 -1.16
C GLN A 116 -5.11 -15.22 0.29
N MET A 117 -4.71 -14.41 1.27
CA MET A 117 -4.86 -14.70 2.70
C MET A 117 -6.32 -14.88 3.10
N ILE A 118 -7.20 -14.02 2.57
CA ILE A 118 -8.63 -14.02 2.90
C ILE A 118 -9.46 -14.97 2.03
N THR A 119 -8.94 -15.40 0.88
CA THR A 119 -9.66 -16.24 -0.08
C THR A 119 -9.04 -17.62 -0.24
N PHE A 120 -7.93 -17.70 -1.00
CA PHE A 120 -7.29 -18.94 -1.39
C PHE A 120 -6.88 -19.79 -0.19
N PHE A 121 -6.30 -19.20 0.86
CA PHE A 121 -5.85 -19.99 2.03
C PHE A 121 -7.02 -20.67 2.75
N THR A 122 -8.18 -20.02 2.78
CA THR A 122 -9.40 -20.61 3.34
C THR A 122 -9.91 -21.76 2.46
N LYS A 123 -9.88 -21.59 1.14
CA LYS A 123 -10.28 -22.64 0.19
C LYS A 123 -9.33 -23.83 0.24
N GLN A 124 -8.02 -23.58 0.31
CA GLN A 124 -6.99 -24.58 0.49
C GLN A 124 -7.25 -25.39 1.77
N GLY A 125 -7.40 -24.72 2.92
CA GLY A 125 -7.68 -25.36 4.21
C GLY A 125 -9.01 -26.11 4.26
N ALA A 126 -10.01 -25.71 3.46
CA ALA A 126 -11.29 -26.42 3.39
C ALA A 126 -11.15 -27.83 2.79
N THR A 127 -10.13 -28.08 1.96
CA THR A 127 -9.84 -29.39 1.34
C THR A 127 -8.93 -30.29 2.20
N MET A 128 -8.40 -29.77 3.30
CA MET A 128 -7.44 -30.45 4.18
C MET A 128 -8.14 -31.14 5.35
N ASP A 129 -7.43 -32.01 6.06
CA ASP A 129 -7.94 -32.61 7.30
C ASP A 129 -7.99 -31.56 8.41
N ARG A 130 -9.21 -31.32 8.90
CA ARG A 130 -9.55 -30.32 9.91
C ARG A 130 -9.81 -30.93 11.28
N SER A 131 -9.63 -32.24 11.44
CA SER A 131 -9.76 -32.89 12.74
C SER A 131 -8.61 -32.45 13.66
N THR A 132 -8.95 -31.95 14.86
CA THR A 132 -7.96 -31.52 15.86
C THR A 132 -8.07 -32.35 17.14
N THR A 133 -9.30 -32.64 17.56
CA THR A 133 -9.63 -33.51 18.69
C THR A 133 -10.79 -34.43 18.30
N ALA A 134 -11.00 -35.52 19.04
CA ALA A 134 -12.07 -36.47 18.75
C ALA A 134 -13.43 -35.76 18.64
N GLY A 135 -13.98 -35.70 17.42
CA GLY A 135 -15.29 -35.11 17.13
C GLY A 135 -15.29 -33.61 16.75
N PHE A 136 -14.19 -32.87 16.88
CA PHE A 136 -14.15 -31.44 16.53
C PHE A 136 -13.39 -31.18 15.23
N LYS A 137 -14.08 -30.56 14.26
CA LYS A 137 -13.50 -30.07 13.01
C LYS A 137 -13.38 -28.56 13.05
N ILE A 138 -12.16 -28.06 13.03
CA ILE A 138 -11.92 -26.62 13.02
C ILE A 138 -12.41 -26.00 11.69
N PRO A 139 -13.10 -24.85 11.70
CA PRO A 139 -13.44 -24.14 10.46
C PRO A 139 -12.18 -23.64 9.75
N ALA A 140 -12.04 -23.83 8.44
CA ALA A 140 -10.83 -23.37 7.74
C ALA A 140 -10.60 -21.85 7.87
N ALA A 141 -11.69 -21.08 7.86
CA ALA A 141 -11.65 -19.63 8.01
C ALA A 141 -11.18 -19.17 9.40
N SER A 142 -11.24 -20.01 10.44
CA SER A 142 -10.77 -19.59 11.77
C SER A 142 -9.24 -19.46 11.83
N LEU A 143 -8.51 -19.99 10.84
CA LEU A 143 -7.08 -19.76 10.72
C LEU A 143 -6.72 -18.29 10.47
N LEU A 144 -7.63 -17.49 9.89
CA LEU A 144 -7.42 -16.05 9.73
C LEU A 144 -7.17 -15.36 11.07
N SER A 145 -7.75 -15.86 12.17
CA SER A 145 -7.51 -15.31 13.51
C SER A 145 -6.04 -15.32 13.90
N PHE A 146 -5.22 -16.24 13.35
CA PHE A 146 -3.77 -16.24 13.60
C PHE A 146 -3.06 -15.03 13.00
N ILE A 147 -3.57 -14.44 11.91
CA ILE A 147 -3.05 -13.16 11.39
C ILE A 147 -3.26 -12.08 12.46
N SER A 148 -4.50 -11.96 12.98
CA SER A 148 -4.84 -10.98 14.02
C SER A 148 -4.04 -11.20 15.30
N LEU A 149 -3.88 -12.46 15.75
CA LEU A 149 -3.06 -12.79 16.92
C LEU A 149 -1.59 -12.42 16.70
N THR A 150 -1.05 -12.70 15.53
CA THR A 150 0.32 -12.31 15.17
C THR A 150 0.48 -10.80 15.23
N ILE A 151 -0.43 -10.05 14.61
CA ILE A 151 -0.40 -8.57 14.66
C ILE A 151 -0.48 -8.06 16.11
N MET A 152 -1.39 -8.62 16.92
CA MET A 152 -1.57 -8.25 18.32
C MET A 152 -0.31 -8.48 19.17
N VAL A 153 0.45 -9.53 18.88
CA VAL A 153 1.70 -9.85 19.57
C VAL A 153 2.86 -9.01 19.04
N PHE A 154 3.00 -8.88 17.72
CA PHE A 154 4.17 -8.27 17.10
C PHE A 154 4.14 -6.75 17.04
N ILE A 155 2.98 -6.09 17.06
CA ILE A 155 2.91 -4.62 17.15
C ILE A 155 3.59 -4.11 18.44
N PRO A 156 3.22 -4.58 19.65
CA PRO A 156 3.89 -4.17 20.88
C PRO A 156 5.39 -4.46 20.86
N ILE A 157 5.80 -5.62 20.33
CA ILE A 157 7.22 -5.98 20.17
C ILE A 157 7.93 -4.98 19.25
N TYR A 158 7.32 -4.63 18.13
CA TYR A 158 7.86 -3.65 17.20
C TYR A 158 8.04 -2.29 17.88
N ASP A 159 6.99 -1.77 18.52
CA ASP A 159 7.01 -0.42 19.11
C ASP A 159 7.88 -0.33 20.38
N ARG A 160 7.92 -1.38 21.21
CA ARG A 160 8.62 -1.35 22.50
C ARG A 160 10.03 -1.88 22.47
N ILE A 161 10.37 -2.77 21.53
CA ILE A 161 11.69 -3.41 21.47
C ILE A 161 12.42 -2.95 20.22
N PHE A 162 11.81 -3.14 19.04
CA PHE A 162 12.48 -2.87 17.77
C PHE A 162 12.73 -1.37 17.55
N VAL A 163 11.72 -0.51 17.75
CA VAL A 163 11.85 0.95 17.52
C VAL A 163 12.93 1.58 18.42
N PRO A 164 12.97 1.35 19.74
CA PRO A 164 14.03 1.90 20.59
C PRO A 164 15.43 1.40 20.20
N LEU A 165 15.58 0.12 19.88
CA LEU A 165 16.86 -0.45 19.44
C LEU A 165 17.31 0.15 18.10
N ALA A 166 16.39 0.23 17.14
CA ALA A 166 16.65 0.85 15.84
C ALA A 166 17.00 2.34 15.98
N LYS A 167 16.36 3.05 16.92
CA LYS A 167 16.68 4.45 17.22
C LYS A 167 18.08 4.61 17.82
N ALA A 168 18.50 3.70 18.70
CA ALA A 168 19.85 3.69 19.26
C ALA A 168 20.92 3.50 18.16
N LEU A 169 20.65 2.63 17.18
CA LEU A 169 21.58 2.34 16.07
C LEU A 169 21.57 3.42 14.97
N THR A 170 20.39 3.88 14.54
CA THR A 170 20.26 4.77 13.37
C THR A 170 20.22 6.25 13.72
N ARG A 171 20.01 6.60 15.00
CA ARG A 171 19.76 7.96 15.51
C ARG A 171 18.54 8.67 14.88
N LYS A 172 17.63 7.93 14.23
CA LYS A 172 16.37 8.47 13.67
C LYS A 172 15.24 8.39 14.69
N LEU A 173 14.37 9.40 14.72
CA LEU A 173 13.25 9.48 15.68
C LEU A 173 12.33 8.24 15.62
N ALA A 174 12.06 7.74 14.41
CA ALA A 174 11.19 6.59 14.15
C ALA A 174 11.94 5.23 14.13
N GLY A 175 13.26 5.22 14.39
CA GLY A 175 14.09 4.01 14.30
C GLY A 175 14.44 3.59 12.87
N ILE A 176 13.45 3.33 12.00
CA ILE A 176 13.65 3.03 10.57
C ILE A 176 12.84 3.97 9.69
N THR A 177 13.20 4.11 8.41
CA THR A 177 12.37 4.91 7.48
C THR A 177 11.10 4.15 7.11
N MET A 178 10.03 4.90 6.78
CA MET A 178 8.76 4.32 6.34
C MET A 178 8.96 3.40 5.11
N LEU A 179 9.76 3.83 4.14
CA LEU A 179 10.09 3.02 2.97
C LEU A 179 10.94 1.77 3.29
N GLN A 180 11.76 1.78 4.34
CA GLN A 180 12.43 0.56 4.83
C GLN A 180 11.40 -0.41 5.43
N ARG A 181 10.49 0.10 6.26
CA ARG A 181 9.42 -0.69 6.86
C ARG A 181 8.55 -1.38 5.79
N ILE A 182 8.10 -0.64 4.78
CA ILE A 182 7.34 -1.19 3.64
C ILE A 182 8.13 -2.29 2.93
N ARG A 183 9.40 -2.03 2.58
CA ARG A 183 10.26 -3.00 1.88
C ARG A 183 10.46 -4.29 2.69
N THR A 184 10.65 -4.19 3.99
CA THR A 184 10.75 -5.36 4.89
C THR A 184 9.45 -6.15 4.87
N GLY A 185 8.29 -5.49 4.96
CA GLY A 185 6.99 -6.16 4.87
C GLY A 185 6.79 -6.87 3.53
N MET A 186 7.14 -6.22 2.42
CA MET A 186 7.11 -6.83 1.07
C MET A 186 8.00 -8.06 0.98
N LEU A 187 9.22 -8.03 1.52
CA LEU A 187 10.11 -9.20 1.53
C LEU A 187 9.52 -10.36 2.33
N ILE A 188 8.96 -10.08 3.51
CA ILE A 188 8.29 -11.10 4.33
C ILE A 188 7.08 -11.68 3.58
N SER A 189 6.32 -10.86 2.86
CA SER A 189 5.19 -11.34 2.05
C SER A 189 5.63 -12.28 0.92
N ALA A 190 6.78 -12.01 0.29
CA ALA A 190 7.34 -12.88 -0.74
C ALA A 190 7.78 -14.23 -0.15
N ILE A 191 8.42 -14.22 1.03
CA ILE A 191 8.79 -15.44 1.76
C ILE A 191 7.53 -16.23 2.16
N SER A 192 6.48 -15.54 2.63
CA SER A 192 5.19 -16.17 2.94
C SER A 192 4.57 -16.86 1.72
N MET A 193 4.65 -16.22 0.55
CA MET A 193 4.15 -16.81 -0.70
C MET A 193 4.99 -18.00 -1.17
N LEU A 194 6.32 -17.96 -0.99
CA LEU A 194 7.17 -19.13 -1.24
C LEU A 194 6.77 -20.33 -0.37
N ILE A 195 6.53 -20.10 0.92
CA ILE A 195 6.06 -21.15 1.83
C ILE A 195 4.68 -21.66 1.42
N THR A 196 3.78 -20.76 1.02
CA THR A 196 2.45 -21.14 0.50
C THR A 196 2.58 -22.08 -0.69
N VAL A 197 3.45 -21.75 -1.65
CA VAL A 197 3.69 -22.61 -2.82
C VAL A 197 4.23 -23.97 -2.40
N LEU A 198 5.19 -24.03 -1.48
CA LEU A 198 5.75 -25.30 -0.99
C LEU A 198 4.69 -26.17 -0.28
N VAL A 199 3.85 -25.55 0.54
CA VAL A 199 2.74 -26.25 1.22
C VAL A 199 1.73 -26.76 0.20
N GLU A 200 1.41 -25.96 -0.83
CA GLU A 200 0.48 -26.37 -1.88
C GLU A 200 1.04 -27.49 -2.77
N MET A 201 2.33 -27.42 -3.14
CA MET A 201 3.01 -28.51 -3.85
C MET A 201 2.93 -29.82 -3.07
N ARG A 202 3.14 -29.75 -1.75
CA ARG A 202 3.01 -30.93 -0.88
C ARG A 202 1.57 -31.45 -0.84
N ARG A 203 0.58 -30.56 -0.69
CA ARG A 203 -0.85 -30.91 -0.67
C ARG A 203 -1.27 -31.61 -1.97
N LEU A 204 -0.86 -31.06 -3.12
CA LEU A 204 -1.15 -31.62 -4.44
C LEU A 204 -0.52 -33.01 -4.61
N LYS A 205 0.75 -33.17 -4.21
CA LYS A 205 1.41 -34.48 -4.25
C LYS A 205 0.68 -35.52 -3.41
N THR A 206 0.27 -35.17 -2.18
CA THR A 206 -0.50 -36.09 -1.33
C THR A 206 -1.88 -36.41 -1.93
N ALA A 207 -2.52 -35.45 -2.60
CA ALA A 207 -3.78 -35.69 -3.30
C ALA A 207 -3.62 -36.66 -4.48
N GLU A 208 -2.52 -36.55 -5.23
CA GLU A 208 -2.15 -37.45 -6.32
C GLU A 208 -1.89 -38.88 -5.82
N GLU A 209 -1.04 -39.02 -4.80
CA GLU A 209 -0.73 -40.32 -4.18
C GLU A 209 -1.98 -41.03 -3.64
N CYS A 210 -2.99 -40.28 -3.20
CA CYS A 210 -4.26 -40.82 -2.69
C CYS A 210 -5.35 -41.00 -3.76
N GLY A 211 -5.08 -40.69 -5.04
CA GLY A 211 -6.08 -40.75 -6.12
C GLY A 211 -7.27 -39.82 -5.87
N LEU A 212 -7.02 -38.64 -5.29
CA LEU A 212 -8.03 -37.63 -4.93
C LEU A 212 -8.06 -36.44 -5.90
N VAL A 213 -7.17 -36.39 -6.91
CA VAL A 213 -7.02 -35.25 -7.84
C VAL A 213 -8.32 -34.94 -8.59
N ASP A 214 -9.03 -35.96 -9.06
CA ASP A 214 -10.30 -35.82 -9.81
C ASP A 214 -11.55 -35.87 -8.92
N LYS A 215 -11.38 -35.88 -7.59
CA LYS A 215 -12.51 -35.99 -6.63
C LYS A 215 -12.78 -34.63 -5.97
N PRO A 216 -13.77 -33.85 -6.43
CA PRO A 216 -14.00 -32.48 -5.96
C PRO A 216 -14.35 -32.38 -4.46
N ASN A 217 -14.85 -33.46 -3.86
CA ASN A 217 -15.20 -33.53 -2.43
C ASN A 217 -14.18 -34.34 -1.60
N GLY A 218 -13.05 -34.72 -2.18
CA GLY A 218 -11.99 -35.46 -1.49
C GLY A 218 -11.32 -34.59 -0.43
N THR A 219 -11.29 -35.07 0.81
CA THR A 219 -10.44 -34.46 1.85
C THR A 219 -9.04 -35.03 1.70
N VAL A 220 -8.06 -34.16 1.46
CA VAL A 220 -6.65 -34.54 1.41
C VAL A 220 -6.21 -34.89 2.83
N PRO A 221 -5.56 -36.06 3.07
CA PRO A 221 -5.11 -36.48 4.39
C PRO A 221 -3.83 -35.72 4.80
N MET A 222 -3.95 -34.40 4.88
CA MET A 222 -2.91 -33.48 5.30
C MET A 222 -3.52 -32.52 6.32
N SER A 223 -2.88 -32.40 7.48
CA SER A 223 -3.40 -31.58 8.57
C SER A 223 -3.46 -30.10 8.20
N ILE A 224 -4.56 -29.43 8.52
CA ILE A 224 -4.76 -27.99 8.31
C ILE A 224 -3.69 -27.12 8.99
N TRP A 225 -3.03 -27.62 10.04
CA TRP A 225 -1.95 -26.91 10.75
C TRP A 225 -0.71 -26.62 9.89
N TRP A 226 -0.55 -27.30 8.75
CA TRP A 226 0.48 -26.97 7.75
C TRP A 226 0.33 -25.57 7.16
N LEU A 227 -0.86 -24.97 7.24
CA LEU A 227 -1.11 -23.59 6.80
C LEU A 227 -0.68 -22.56 7.85
N LEU A 228 -0.41 -22.97 9.09
CA LEU A 228 -0.08 -22.02 10.17
C LEU A 228 1.13 -21.11 9.86
N PRO A 229 2.25 -21.60 9.27
CA PRO A 229 3.39 -20.75 8.96
C PRO A 229 3.07 -19.60 7.99
N GLN A 230 2.27 -19.85 6.94
CA GLN A 230 1.89 -18.81 5.98
C GLN A 230 0.94 -17.77 6.61
N TYR A 231 0.05 -18.15 7.54
CA TYR A 231 -0.79 -17.19 8.27
C TYR A 231 0.03 -16.32 9.24
N ILE A 232 0.99 -16.90 9.96
CA ILE A 232 1.87 -16.14 10.88
C ILE A 232 2.76 -15.16 10.08
N LEU A 233 3.42 -15.63 9.01
CA LEU A 233 4.26 -14.75 8.19
C LEU A 233 3.47 -13.65 7.50
N SER A 234 2.23 -13.94 7.11
CA SER A 234 1.31 -12.93 6.58
C SER A 234 1.00 -11.85 7.62
N GLY A 235 0.62 -12.24 8.85
CA GLY A 235 0.40 -11.28 9.93
C GLY A 235 1.65 -10.47 10.29
N LEU A 236 2.83 -11.10 10.27
CA LEU A 236 4.09 -10.38 10.46
C LEU A 236 4.34 -9.38 9.32
N SER A 237 4.06 -9.76 8.07
CA SER A 237 4.16 -8.86 6.92
C SER A 237 3.25 -7.64 7.08
N ASP A 238 2.02 -7.82 7.53
CA ASP A 238 1.05 -6.72 7.77
C ASP A 238 1.57 -5.68 8.78
N VAL A 239 2.25 -6.11 9.85
CA VAL A 239 2.86 -5.21 10.83
C VAL A 239 3.87 -4.25 10.18
N PHE A 240 4.58 -4.69 9.14
CA PHE A 240 5.59 -3.89 8.44
C PHE A 240 5.02 -3.17 7.20
N ALA A 241 4.31 -3.87 6.32
CA ALA A 241 3.80 -3.37 5.06
C ALA A 241 2.55 -2.51 5.23
N MET A 242 1.49 -3.03 5.87
CA MET A 242 0.20 -2.33 5.96
C MET A 242 0.29 -1.07 6.83
N VAL A 243 1.05 -1.09 7.93
CA VAL A 243 1.27 0.11 8.76
C VAL A 243 2.20 1.12 8.08
N GLY A 244 3.04 0.65 7.16
CA GLY A 244 3.97 1.49 6.41
C GLY A 244 3.36 2.14 5.18
N LEU A 245 2.32 1.55 4.60
CA LEU A 245 1.56 2.04 3.43
C LEU A 245 0.48 3.05 3.84
#